data_AF-A0A1H3JB78-F1
#
_entry.id   AF-A0A1H3JB78-F1
#
_cell.length_a   1.000
_cell.length_b   1.000
_cell.length_c   1.000
_cell.angle_alpha   90.00
_cell.angle_beta   90.00
_cell.angle_gamma   90.00
#
_symmetry.space_group_name_H-M   'P 1'
#
loop_
_entity.id
_entity.type
_entity.pdbx_description
1 polymer ?
#
loop_
_entity_poly.entity_id
_entity_poly.type
_entity_poly.pdbx_seq_one_letter_code
_entity_poly.pdbx_strand_id
1 'polypeptide(L)'
;MELDDRALPKYGMGFYSIENTAYEIETSWKHKVFEDYNDLSIDYYSCGYLILHDVLGSNTNDIKTDFYFFVGIFLLRQGLELRLKALVSQGLSNNQITAKFTANKHKLLDIYQDYIASVSSCNLNSEEITWLSDYFYSLQESDEKSDEFRFPFSDKLINKNNAKLLDCRLIVKTMFNAALILEKATSTSSTKYDNQIDLNLTPVFISYSNIPQHNCYFWVPENDSQYRIKIDEYISCIEILCADTSINMKNKIFPLLFMYRNAIELSLKLLMFQCIHIGLPQLTYDKKKYGHDLTKELWHVSRPYLDQDLTKKNADKTVFNYVDERINELRDIDKQGDLFRYPTNYGLEYKFDNKILDYKHVIDYLNEIVNYLTNWCDNLEEDYYYSL
;
A
#
# COMPACT_ATOMS: atom_id res chain seq x y z
N MET A 1 15.77 21.33 -20.25
CA MET A 1 15.52 20.32 -19.21
C MET A 1 15.96 19.00 -19.81
N GLU A 2 17.22 18.63 -19.61
CA GLU A 2 17.66 17.26 -19.91
C GLU A 2 17.08 16.40 -18.80
N LEU A 3 16.17 15.50 -19.16
CA LEU A 3 15.63 14.52 -18.23
C LEU A 3 16.77 13.54 -17.90
N ASP A 4 17.11 13.46 -16.60
CA ASP A 4 18.07 12.54 -15.98
C ASP A 4 17.87 11.08 -16.45
N ASP A 5 18.93 10.26 -16.38
CA ASP A 5 19.11 8.87 -16.90
C ASP A 5 18.09 7.81 -16.38
N ARG A 6 17.01 8.25 -15.73
CA ARG A 6 15.86 7.43 -15.35
C ARG A 6 15.04 7.06 -16.59
N ALA A 7 14.72 5.78 -16.76
CA ALA A 7 14.00 5.26 -17.91
C ALA A 7 12.74 6.11 -18.21
N LEU A 8 12.71 6.72 -19.39
CA LEU A 8 11.56 7.48 -19.86
C LEU A 8 10.48 6.54 -20.40
N PRO A 9 9.19 6.92 -20.29
CA PRO A 9 8.08 6.19 -20.87
C PRO A 9 8.34 5.72 -22.30
N LYS A 10 8.45 4.39 -22.51
CA LYS A 10 8.59 3.82 -23.86
C LYS A 10 7.35 4.10 -24.73
N TYR A 11 7.58 4.44 -26.00
CA TYR A 11 6.52 4.79 -26.95
C TYR A 11 5.67 3.58 -27.38
N GLY A 12 4.35 3.78 -27.46
CA GLY A 12 3.42 2.84 -28.10
C GLY A 12 3.09 1.57 -27.30
N MET A 13 3.55 1.45 -26.05
CA MET A 13 3.24 0.30 -25.18
C MET A 13 2.36 0.71 -24.00
N GLY A 14 1.15 0.15 -23.97
CA GLY A 14 0.20 0.29 -22.86
C GLY A 14 0.44 -0.74 -21.76
N PHE A 15 -0.32 -0.64 -20.68
CA PHE A 15 -0.20 -1.47 -19.47
C PHE A 15 -0.22 -2.98 -19.77
N TYR A 16 -1.06 -3.41 -20.72
CA TYR A 16 -1.24 -4.83 -21.09
C TYR A 16 -0.30 -5.33 -22.20
N SER A 17 0.70 -4.55 -22.61
CA SER A 17 1.63 -4.98 -23.66
C SER A 17 2.49 -6.15 -23.19
N ILE A 18 2.81 -7.07 -24.10
CA ILE A 18 3.68 -8.22 -23.84
C ILE A 18 4.98 -8.01 -24.61
N GLU A 19 6.06 -7.65 -23.91
CA GLU A 19 7.40 -7.52 -24.50
C GLU A 19 8.15 -8.86 -24.49
N ASN A 20 7.94 -9.66 -23.43
CA ASN A 20 8.65 -10.89 -23.19
C ASN A 20 7.74 -11.95 -22.54
N THR A 21 7.40 -12.97 -23.33
CA THR A 21 6.54 -14.10 -22.90
C THR A 21 7.14 -14.94 -21.76
N ALA A 22 8.45 -14.83 -21.48
CA ALA A 22 9.06 -15.50 -20.32
C ALA A 22 8.62 -14.93 -18.98
N TYR A 23 8.12 -13.68 -18.97
CA TYR A 23 7.58 -13.00 -17.80
C TYR A 23 6.05 -12.96 -17.79
N GLU A 24 5.41 -13.72 -18.67
CA GLU A 24 3.95 -13.75 -18.77
C GLU A 24 3.33 -14.37 -17.51
N ILE A 25 2.38 -13.66 -16.93
CA ILE A 25 1.56 -14.12 -15.83
C ILE A 25 0.08 -13.90 -16.15
N GLU A 26 -0.74 -14.86 -15.76
CA GLU A 26 -2.19 -14.74 -15.78
C GLU A 26 -2.69 -14.44 -14.37
N THR A 27 -3.42 -13.33 -14.21
CA THR A 27 -4.17 -13.02 -12.99
C THR A 27 -5.57 -13.58 -13.12
N SER A 28 -5.81 -14.76 -12.53
CA SER A 28 -7.10 -15.46 -12.58
C SER A 28 -7.58 -15.76 -11.16
N TRP A 29 -8.85 -15.48 -10.88
CA TRP A 29 -9.47 -15.82 -9.60
C TRP A 29 -10.21 -17.15 -9.66
N LYS A 30 -10.36 -17.80 -8.50
CA LYS A 30 -11.10 -19.06 -8.37
C LYS A 30 -12.61 -18.85 -8.33
N HIS A 31 -13.05 -17.59 -8.24
CA HIS A 31 -14.44 -17.18 -8.01
C HIS A 31 -15.02 -17.79 -6.73
N LYS A 32 -14.19 -17.88 -5.71
CA LYS A 32 -14.56 -18.36 -4.38
C LYS A 32 -14.04 -17.37 -3.37
N VAL A 33 -14.93 -16.50 -2.88
CA VAL A 33 -14.60 -15.37 -1.99
C VAL A 33 -13.64 -15.79 -0.86
N PHE A 34 -13.93 -16.88 -0.15
CA PHE A 34 -13.04 -17.38 0.89
C PHE A 34 -11.62 -17.68 0.39
N GLU A 35 -11.50 -18.47 -0.67
CA GLU A 35 -10.19 -18.90 -1.19
C GLU A 35 -9.42 -17.71 -1.77
N ASP A 36 -10.07 -16.87 -2.57
CA ASP A 36 -9.43 -15.73 -3.25
C ASP A 36 -8.93 -14.67 -2.25
N TYR A 37 -9.74 -14.34 -1.23
CA TYR A 37 -9.30 -13.41 -0.17
C TYR A 37 -8.21 -14.03 0.71
N ASN A 38 -8.30 -15.34 1.00
CA ASN A 38 -7.29 -16.01 1.80
C ASN A 38 -5.95 -16.11 1.04
N ASP A 39 -5.96 -16.45 -0.25
CA ASP A 39 -4.74 -16.53 -1.05
C ASP A 39 -4.09 -15.15 -1.19
N LEU A 40 -4.88 -14.11 -1.50
CA LEU A 40 -4.35 -12.74 -1.57
C LEU A 40 -3.82 -12.26 -0.20
N SER A 41 -4.39 -12.74 0.92
CA SER A 41 -3.85 -12.45 2.25
C SER A 41 -2.43 -12.98 2.43
N ILE A 42 -2.13 -14.15 1.87
CA ILE A 42 -0.81 -14.77 1.92
C ILE A 42 0.17 -13.97 1.07
N ASP A 43 -0.23 -13.55 -0.13
CA ASP A 43 0.58 -12.72 -1.02
C ASP A 43 1.04 -11.41 -0.35
N TYR A 44 0.09 -10.68 0.25
CA TYR A 44 0.39 -9.46 1.02
C TYR A 44 1.28 -9.73 2.23
N TYR A 45 1.01 -10.82 2.96
CA TYR A 45 1.80 -11.21 4.13
C TYR A 45 3.24 -11.56 3.76
N SER A 46 3.45 -12.35 2.70
CA SER A 46 4.77 -12.73 2.22
C SER A 46 5.59 -11.52 1.77
N CYS A 47 4.97 -10.59 1.05
CA CYS A 47 5.64 -9.34 0.65
C CYS A 47 5.99 -8.47 1.87
N GLY A 48 5.06 -8.29 2.81
CA GLY A 48 5.30 -7.54 4.04
C GLY A 48 6.39 -8.17 4.90
N TYR A 49 6.39 -9.50 5.05
CA TYR A 49 7.43 -10.26 5.76
C TYR A 49 8.80 -10.01 5.15
N LEU A 50 8.92 -10.11 3.82
CA LEU A 50 10.20 -9.95 3.13
C LEU A 50 10.79 -8.55 3.34
N ILE A 51 9.97 -7.50 3.21
CA ILE A 51 10.39 -6.12 3.49
C ILE A 51 10.84 -5.96 4.94
N LEU A 52 10.03 -6.42 5.90
CA LEU A 52 10.35 -6.28 7.33
C LEU A 52 11.57 -7.11 7.75
N HIS A 53 11.76 -8.27 7.12
CA HIS A 53 12.96 -9.09 7.32
C HIS A 53 14.21 -8.36 6.83
N ASP A 54 14.16 -7.74 5.65
CA ASP A 54 15.26 -6.91 5.14
C ASP A 54 15.53 -5.68 6.04
N VAL A 55 14.47 -4.95 6.43
CA VAL A 55 14.55 -3.80 7.33
C VAL A 55 15.21 -4.18 8.66
N LEU A 56 14.73 -5.22 9.33
CA LEU A 56 15.21 -5.64 10.65
C LEU A 56 16.56 -6.39 10.59
N GLY A 57 16.96 -6.88 9.42
CA GLY A 57 18.27 -7.50 9.18
C GLY A 57 19.37 -6.50 8.86
N SER A 58 19.02 -5.28 8.40
CA SER A 58 19.97 -4.22 8.08
C SER A 58 20.41 -3.48 9.35
N ASN A 59 21.35 -4.08 10.08
CA ASN A 59 21.80 -3.64 11.40
C ASN A 59 22.46 -2.25 11.48
N THR A 60 22.52 -1.49 10.39
CA THR A 60 23.21 -0.18 10.31
C THR A 60 22.46 0.88 9.50
N ASN A 61 21.24 0.59 9.02
CA ASN A 61 20.51 1.49 8.14
C ASN A 61 19.23 2.02 8.81
N ASP A 62 19.38 3.14 9.52
CA ASP A 62 18.28 3.77 10.25
C ASP A 62 17.17 4.27 9.30
N ILE A 63 17.48 4.56 8.03
CA ILE A 63 16.47 4.93 7.00
C ILE A 63 15.49 3.76 6.80
N LYS A 64 15.96 2.51 6.82
CA LYS A 64 15.07 1.34 6.67
C LYS A 64 14.10 1.23 7.84
N THR A 65 14.58 1.39 9.06
CA THR A 65 13.74 1.29 10.26
C THR A 65 12.82 2.50 10.42
N ASP A 66 13.27 3.70 10.06
CA ASP A 66 12.49 4.93 10.22
C ASP A 66 11.45 5.14 9.12
N PHE A 67 11.67 4.59 7.93
CA PHE A 67 10.82 4.86 6.77
C PHE A 67 10.22 3.57 6.18
N TYR A 68 11.05 2.62 5.72
CA TYR A 68 10.56 1.45 4.98
C TYR A 68 9.72 0.50 5.84
N PHE A 69 9.98 0.50 7.15
CA PHE A 69 9.21 -0.22 8.15
C PHE A 69 7.69 -0.05 7.98
N PHE A 70 7.21 1.17 7.75
CA PHE A 70 5.77 1.45 7.68
C PHE A 70 5.07 0.84 6.47
N VAL A 71 5.76 0.74 5.33
CA VAL A 71 5.23 0.03 4.15
C VAL A 71 5.05 -1.45 4.44
N GLY A 72 6.04 -2.06 5.11
CA GLY A 72 5.94 -3.45 5.57
C GLY A 72 4.79 -3.67 6.55
N ILE A 73 4.60 -2.77 7.52
CA ILE A 73 3.47 -2.78 8.46
C ILE A 73 2.13 -2.69 7.73
N PHE A 74 2.01 -1.80 6.75
CA PHE A 74 0.81 -1.69 5.93
C PHE A 74 0.49 -3.01 5.21
N LEU A 75 1.48 -3.64 4.55
CA LEU A 75 1.25 -4.89 3.81
C LEU A 75 0.80 -6.02 4.74
N LEU A 76 1.41 -6.16 5.92
CA LEU A 76 0.97 -7.12 6.94
C LEU A 76 -0.46 -6.84 7.40
N ARG A 77 -0.78 -5.58 7.69
CA ARG A 77 -2.13 -5.15 8.12
C ARG A 77 -3.18 -5.41 7.03
N GLN A 78 -2.84 -5.21 5.76
CA GLN A 78 -3.71 -5.56 4.63
C GLN A 78 -3.92 -7.08 4.55
N GLY A 79 -2.88 -7.88 4.77
CA GLY A 79 -3.00 -9.34 4.88
C GLY A 79 -3.96 -9.78 6.00
N LEU A 80 -3.87 -9.15 7.19
CA LEU A 80 -4.81 -9.42 8.28
C LEU A 80 -6.26 -9.08 7.90
N GLU A 81 -6.50 -7.94 7.25
CA GLU A 81 -7.84 -7.57 6.77
C GLU A 81 -8.39 -8.60 5.78
N LEU A 82 -7.59 -8.98 4.79
CA LEU A 82 -7.99 -9.95 3.76
C LEU A 82 -8.33 -11.31 4.37
N ARG A 83 -7.53 -11.77 5.34
CA ARG A 83 -7.79 -13.04 6.03
C ARG A 83 -9.05 -13.00 6.88
N LEU A 84 -9.30 -11.89 7.58
CA LEU A 84 -10.55 -11.69 8.31
C LEU A 84 -11.77 -11.64 7.37
N LYS A 85 -11.63 -10.97 6.21
CA LYS A 85 -12.67 -10.95 5.17
C LYS A 85 -12.94 -12.34 4.59
N ALA A 86 -11.91 -13.15 4.41
CA ALA A 86 -12.07 -14.56 4.05
C ALA A 86 -12.88 -15.29 5.14
N LEU A 87 -12.42 -15.26 6.40
CA LEU A 87 -13.06 -15.91 7.54
C LEU A 87 -14.54 -15.55 7.69
N VAL A 88 -14.89 -14.26 7.72
CA VAL A 88 -16.28 -13.82 7.87
C VAL A 88 -17.17 -14.21 6.69
N SER A 89 -16.59 -14.44 5.50
CA SER A 89 -17.36 -14.83 4.31
C SER A 89 -17.79 -16.30 4.31
N GLN A 90 -17.20 -17.13 5.18
CA GLN A 90 -17.47 -18.57 5.20
C GLN A 90 -18.94 -18.87 5.49
N GLY A 91 -19.57 -19.66 4.62
CA GLY A 91 -20.96 -20.09 4.79
C GLY A 91 -22.00 -18.99 4.59
N LEU A 92 -21.61 -17.77 4.20
CA LEU A 92 -22.52 -16.68 3.90
C LEU A 92 -22.92 -16.65 2.42
N SER A 93 -24.14 -16.17 2.14
CA SER A 93 -24.54 -15.80 0.78
C SER A 93 -23.87 -14.51 0.33
N ASN A 94 -23.75 -14.30 -0.99
CA ASN A 94 -23.17 -13.08 -1.57
C ASN A 94 -23.78 -11.78 -1.01
N ASN A 95 -25.10 -11.73 -0.83
CA ASN A 95 -25.77 -10.55 -0.27
C ASN A 95 -25.34 -10.27 1.18
N GLN A 96 -25.14 -11.32 1.98
CA GLN A 96 -24.67 -11.19 3.35
C GLN A 96 -23.21 -10.75 3.39
N ILE A 97 -22.35 -11.31 2.52
CA ILE A 97 -20.95 -10.91 2.41
C ILE A 97 -20.84 -9.43 2.01
N THR A 98 -21.55 -9.01 0.96
CA THR A 98 -21.61 -7.60 0.54
C THR A 98 -22.06 -6.68 1.67
N ALA A 99 -23.09 -7.07 2.42
CA ALA A 99 -23.55 -6.29 3.57
C ALA A 99 -22.47 -6.15 4.65
N LYS A 100 -21.79 -7.24 4.99
CA LYS A 100 -20.70 -7.26 5.98
C LYS A 100 -19.50 -6.44 5.55
N PHE A 101 -19.03 -6.64 4.31
CA PHE A 101 -17.91 -5.88 3.77
C PHE A 101 -18.22 -4.38 3.69
N THR A 102 -19.43 -4.01 3.27
CA THR A 102 -19.84 -2.59 3.17
C THR A 102 -19.97 -1.94 4.56
N ALA A 103 -20.50 -2.66 5.55
CA ALA A 103 -20.68 -2.14 6.90
C ALA A 103 -19.33 -1.92 7.60
N ASN A 104 -18.44 -2.92 7.54
CA ASN A 104 -17.20 -2.90 8.30
C ASN A 104 -16.05 -2.22 7.55
N LYS A 105 -16.09 -2.19 6.20
CA LYS A 105 -15.07 -1.62 5.32
C LYS A 105 -13.67 -2.16 5.60
N HIS A 106 -12.89 -1.44 6.42
CA HIS A 106 -11.50 -1.71 6.77
C HIS A 106 -11.32 -1.95 8.28
N LYS A 107 -12.39 -1.96 9.07
CA LYS A 107 -12.31 -2.05 10.53
C LYS A 107 -12.08 -3.48 11.00
N LEU A 108 -10.82 -3.85 11.25
CA LEU A 108 -10.45 -5.23 11.58
C LEU A 108 -11.18 -5.76 12.83
N LEU A 109 -11.37 -4.93 13.86
CA LEU A 109 -12.10 -5.33 15.07
C LEU A 109 -13.55 -5.71 14.73
N ASP A 110 -14.25 -4.87 13.97
CA ASP A 110 -15.65 -5.12 13.59
C ASP A 110 -15.78 -6.38 12.71
N ILE A 111 -14.87 -6.58 11.74
CA ILE A 111 -14.84 -7.78 10.90
C ILE A 111 -14.59 -9.03 11.77
N TYR A 112 -13.65 -8.94 12.72
CA TYR A 112 -13.32 -10.04 13.61
C TYR A 112 -14.48 -10.39 14.55
N GLN A 113 -15.15 -9.39 15.14
CA GLN A 113 -16.32 -9.60 15.98
C GLN A 113 -17.46 -10.26 15.20
N ASP A 114 -17.69 -9.83 13.96
CA ASP A 114 -18.67 -10.46 13.07
C ASP A 114 -18.33 -11.93 12.75
N TYR A 115 -17.05 -12.23 12.54
CA TYR A 115 -16.59 -13.61 12.37
C TYR A 115 -16.90 -14.45 13.62
N ILE A 116 -16.44 -14.02 14.81
CA ILE A 116 -16.65 -14.76 16.06
C ILE A 116 -18.13 -14.96 16.38
N ALA A 117 -18.98 -13.96 16.09
CA ALA A 117 -20.41 -14.05 16.31
C ALA A 117 -21.14 -15.00 15.32
N SER A 118 -20.55 -15.26 14.15
CA SER A 118 -21.17 -16.05 13.09
C SER A 118 -20.75 -17.53 13.09
N VAL A 119 -19.59 -17.86 13.66
CA VAL A 119 -19.09 -19.24 13.71
C VAL A 119 -19.75 -20.06 14.82
N SER A 120 -20.25 -21.25 14.45
CA SER A 120 -20.81 -22.21 15.42
C SER A 120 -19.74 -22.99 16.18
N SER A 121 -18.58 -23.22 15.56
CA SER A 121 -17.37 -23.74 16.19
C SER A 121 -16.15 -23.05 15.61
N CYS A 122 -15.34 -22.45 16.48
CA CYS A 122 -14.09 -21.79 16.12
C CYS A 122 -12.91 -22.70 16.53
N ASN A 123 -11.87 -22.76 15.70
CA ASN A 123 -10.64 -23.49 16.05
C ASN A 123 -9.79 -22.76 17.10
N LEU A 124 -10.18 -21.54 17.48
CA LEU A 124 -9.51 -20.73 18.47
C LEU A 124 -10.05 -21.03 19.87
N ASN A 125 -9.15 -21.10 20.84
CA ASN A 125 -9.52 -21.17 22.25
C ASN A 125 -9.91 -19.78 22.79
N SER A 126 -10.45 -19.72 24.01
CA SER A 126 -10.91 -18.46 24.61
C SER A 126 -9.81 -17.43 24.84
N GLU A 127 -8.58 -17.86 25.16
CA GLU A 127 -7.45 -16.97 25.36
C GLU A 127 -7.00 -16.34 24.04
N GLU A 128 -6.92 -17.14 22.97
CA GLU A 128 -6.62 -16.67 21.61
C GLU A 128 -7.69 -15.68 21.11
N ILE A 129 -8.97 -15.99 21.37
CA ILE A 129 -10.07 -15.11 20.98
C ILE A 129 -9.96 -13.75 21.66
N THR A 130 -9.65 -13.76 22.96
CA THR A 130 -9.49 -12.55 23.78
C THR A 130 -8.27 -11.75 23.32
N TRP A 131 -7.14 -12.44 23.10
CA TRP A 131 -5.89 -11.84 22.65
C TRP A 131 -6.07 -11.09 21.32
N LEU A 132 -6.72 -11.71 20.33
CA LEU A 132 -7.00 -11.04 19.05
C LEU A 132 -7.96 -9.85 19.21
N SER A 133 -8.96 -9.96 20.08
CA SER A 133 -9.88 -8.85 20.35
C SER A 133 -9.14 -7.64 20.90
N ASP A 134 -8.28 -7.84 21.90
CA ASP A 134 -7.47 -6.78 22.50
C ASP A 134 -6.47 -6.18 21.50
N TYR A 135 -5.86 -7.04 20.68
CA TYR A 135 -4.93 -6.62 19.63
C TYR A 135 -5.61 -5.74 18.58
N PHE A 136 -6.76 -6.17 18.04
CA PHE A 136 -7.49 -5.37 17.05
C PHE A 136 -8.07 -4.10 17.63
N TYR A 137 -8.46 -4.10 18.91
CA TYR A 137 -8.82 -2.89 19.63
C TYR A 137 -7.65 -1.90 19.67
N SER A 138 -6.44 -2.37 20.04
CA SER A 138 -5.23 -1.53 20.03
C SER A 138 -4.87 -1.03 18.64
N LEU A 139 -5.02 -1.86 17.60
CA LEU A 139 -4.79 -1.48 16.20
C LEU A 139 -5.76 -0.36 15.77
N GLN A 140 -7.04 -0.50 16.09
CA GLN A 140 -8.07 0.47 15.73
C GLN A 140 -7.80 1.87 16.29
N GLU A 141 -7.20 1.99 17.48
CA GLU A 141 -6.83 3.29 18.04
C GLU A 141 -5.80 4.04 17.18
N SER A 142 -4.99 3.30 16.42
CA SER A 142 -3.89 3.79 15.62
C SER A 142 -4.26 3.90 14.14
N ASP A 143 -4.85 2.86 13.53
CA ASP A 143 -5.13 2.80 12.08
C ASP A 143 -6.46 2.08 11.76
N GLU A 144 -7.58 2.63 12.25
CA GLU A 144 -8.93 2.07 11.99
C GLU A 144 -9.26 1.93 10.49
N LYS A 145 -8.83 2.90 9.67
CA LYS A 145 -9.28 3.05 8.27
C LYS A 145 -8.29 2.54 7.24
N SER A 146 -7.15 1.99 7.68
CA SER A 146 -6.04 1.61 6.80
C SER A 146 -5.36 2.79 6.12
N ASP A 147 -5.38 4.00 6.68
CA ASP A 147 -4.87 5.20 6.00
C ASP A 147 -3.49 5.63 6.51
N GLU A 148 -3.22 5.44 7.80
CA GLU A 148 -2.06 6.05 8.46
C GLU A 148 -0.72 5.58 7.91
N PHE A 149 -0.63 4.32 7.48
CA PHE A 149 0.61 3.74 6.97
C PHE A 149 0.71 3.76 5.43
N ARG A 150 -0.28 4.36 4.75
CA ARG A 150 -0.27 4.56 3.29
C ARG A 150 0.00 5.99 2.85
N PHE A 151 -0.34 6.94 3.70
CA PHE A 151 -0.28 8.37 3.45
C PHE A 151 0.60 9.07 4.49
N PRO A 152 0.91 10.36 4.33
CA PRO A 152 1.43 11.18 5.42
C PRO A 152 0.61 10.99 6.71
N PHE A 153 1.31 10.89 7.84
CA PHE A 153 0.68 10.56 9.11
C PHE A 153 -0.28 11.66 9.55
N SER A 154 -1.40 11.28 10.17
CA SER A 154 -2.32 12.26 10.73
C SER A 154 -1.70 12.96 11.94
N ASP A 155 -2.09 14.21 12.18
CA ASP A 155 -1.70 14.95 13.39
C ASP A 155 -2.02 14.17 14.67
N LYS A 156 -3.08 13.36 14.67
CA LYS A 156 -3.44 12.50 15.80
C LYS A 156 -2.36 11.46 16.06
N LEU A 157 -1.91 10.75 15.03
CA LEU A 157 -0.87 9.73 15.18
C LEU A 157 0.49 10.36 15.52
N ILE A 158 0.81 11.49 14.88
CA ILE A 158 2.02 12.27 15.18
C ILE A 158 2.03 12.70 16.64
N ASN A 159 1.00 13.41 17.11
CA ASN A 159 0.96 13.90 18.48
C ASN A 159 0.99 12.76 19.52
N LYS A 160 0.46 11.57 19.20
CA LYS A 160 0.52 10.40 20.07
C LYS A 160 1.93 9.81 20.16
N ASN A 161 2.73 9.87 19.10
CA ASN A 161 3.98 9.14 18.96
C ASN A 161 5.23 10.00 18.80
N ASN A 162 5.09 11.32 18.67
CA ASN A 162 6.21 12.23 18.39
C ASN A 162 7.33 12.06 19.42
N ALA A 163 8.56 11.96 18.93
CA ALA A 163 9.77 11.75 19.72
C ALA A 163 9.78 10.46 20.56
N LYS A 164 8.86 9.52 20.31
CA LYS A 164 8.91 8.17 20.87
C LYS A 164 9.68 7.25 19.94
N LEU A 165 10.28 6.24 20.55
CA LEU A 165 10.98 5.20 19.85
C LEU A 165 10.08 3.96 19.76
N LEU A 166 9.70 3.57 18.55
CA LEU A 166 8.86 2.39 18.32
C LEU A 166 9.70 1.11 18.38
N ASP A 167 9.21 0.11 19.09
CA ASP A 167 9.85 -1.21 19.12
C ASP A 167 9.52 -2.00 17.85
N CYS A 168 10.32 -1.83 16.80
CA CYS A 168 10.05 -2.41 15.49
C CYS A 168 10.00 -3.95 15.56
N ARG A 169 10.87 -4.58 16.35
CA ARG A 169 10.91 -6.04 16.48
C ARG A 169 9.68 -6.57 17.21
N LEU A 170 9.29 -5.92 18.31
CA LEU A 170 8.12 -6.33 19.08
C LEU A 170 6.83 -6.10 18.31
N ILE A 171 6.69 -4.95 17.63
CA ILE A 171 5.53 -4.68 16.75
C ILE A 171 5.40 -5.79 15.72
N VAL A 172 6.46 -6.11 14.99
CA VAL A 172 6.47 -7.15 13.96
C VAL A 172 6.18 -8.53 14.54
N LYS A 173 6.78 -8.88 15.69
CA LYS A 173 6.49 -10.15 16.39
C LYS A 173 5.01 -10.26 16.77
N THR A 174 4.42 -9.19 17.30
CA THR A 174 3.00 -9.18 17.68
C THR A 174 2.07 -9.27 16.47
N MET A 175 2.38 -8.58 15.36
CA MET A 175 1.63 -8.72 14.10
C MET A 175 1.67 -10.16 13.58
N PHE A 176 2.84 -10.82 13.64
CA PHE A 176 3.00 -12.21 13.24
C PHE A 176 2.23 -13.16 14.15
N ASN A 177 2.22 -12.92 15.46
CA ASN A 177 1.38 -13.69 16.38
C ASN A 177 -0.10 -13.58 16.01
N ALA A 178 -0.60 -12.38 15.71
CA ALA A 178 -1.98 -12.18 15.24
C ALA A 178 -2.26 -12.96 13.95
N ALA A 179 -1.35 -12.91 12.97
CA ALA A 179 -1.48 -13.62 11.71
C ALA A 179 -1.50 -15.16 11.89
N LEU A 180 -0.67 -15.69 12.79
CA LEU A 180 -0.62 -17.12 13.13
C LEU A 180 -1.93 -17.59 13.80
N ILE A 181 -2.48 -16.79 14.72
CA ILE A 181 -3.78 -17.10 15.33
C ILE A 181 -4.88 -17.10 14.25
N LEU A 182 -4.90 -16.13 13.34
CA LEU A 182 -5.87 -16.13 12.22
C LEU A 182 -5.65 -17.30 11.25
N GLU A 183 -4.43 -17.75 11.04
CA GLU A 183 -4.14 -18.93 10.21
C GLU A 183 -4.65 -20.22 10.88
N LYS A 184 -4.53 -20.33 12.20
CA LYS A 184 -5.17 -21.42 12.96
C LYS A 184 -6.69 -21.40 12.78
N ALA A 185 -7.30 -20.22 12.70
CA ALA A 185 -8.74 -20.08 12.46
C ALA A 185 -9.18 -20.60 11.08
N THR A 186 -8.34 -20.46 10.04
CA THR A 186 -8.62 -20.95 8.68
C THR A 186 -8.28 -22.43 8.47
N SER A 187 -7.44 -23.01 9.34
CA SER A 187 -6.92 -24.38 9.21
C SER A 187 -7.96 -25.46 9.55
N THR A 188 -7.90 -26.60 8.87
CA THR A 188 -8.63 -27.83 9.26
C THR A 188 -7.93 -28.62 10.37
N SER A 189 -6.69 -28.28 10.70
CA SER A 189 -5.87 -28.89 11.75
C SER A 189 -5.29 -27.82 12.68
N SER A 190 -5.87 -27.70 13.87
CA SER A 190 -5.53 -26.66 14.85
C SER A 190 -4.22 -26.91 15.59
N THR A 191 -3.81 -28.17 15.77
CA THR A 191 -2.68 -28.57 16.64
C THR A 191 -1.30 -28.19 16.09
N LYS A 192 -1.18 -27.88 14.80
CA LYS A 192 0.08 -27.42 14.17
C LYS A 192 0.59 -26.09 14.74
N TYR A 193 -0.32 -25.26 15.23
CA TYR A 193 -0.05 -23.87 15.60
C TYR A 193 0.21 -23.66 17.09
N ASP A 194 -0.19 -24.61 17.94
CA ASP A 194 -0.19 -24.43 19.40
C ASP A 194 1.20 -24.13 19.98
N ASN A 195 2.28 -24.65 19.37
CA ASN A 195 3.65 -24.40 19.81
C ASN A 195 4.27 -23.11 19.21
N GLN A 196 3.56 -22.43 18.31
CA GLN A 196 4.05 -21.23 17.61
C GLN A 196 3.39 -19.94 18.10
N ILE A 197 2.18 -20.04 18.64
CA ILE A 197 1.44 -18.91 19.19
C ILE A 197 1.98 -18.56 20.57
N ASP A 198 2.31 -17.29 20.77
CA ASP A 198 2.86 -16.74 22.02
C ASP A 198 1.84 -15.79 22.67
N LEU A 199 0.96 -16.33 23.50
CA LEU A 199 -0.06 -15.55 24.23
C LEU A 199 0.53 -14.71 25.38
N ASN A 200 1.83 -14.86 25.69
CA ASN A 200 2.50 -14.00 26.66
C ASN A 200 2.89 -12.64 26.06
N LEU A 201 2.82 -12.49 24.74
CA LEU A 201 2.96 -11.19 24.09
C LEU A 201 1.80 -10.28 24.50
N THR A 202 2.12 -9.05 24.88
CA THR A 202 1.10 -8.03 25.09
C THR A 202 0.37 -7.75 23.76
N PRO A 203 -0.97 -7.87 23.69
CA PRO A 203 -1.74 -7.66 22.47
C PRO A 203 -1.89 -6.17 22.12
N VAL A 204 -0.77 -5.49 21.86
CA VAL A 204 -0.72 -4.08 21.48
C VAL A 204 -0.11 -3.91 20.10
N PHE A 205 -0.75 -3.08 19.27
CA PHE A 205 -0.30 -2.86 17.90
C PHE A 205 0.97 -1.99 17.84
N ILE A 206 1.00 -0.89 18.61
CA ILE A 206 2.19 -0.03 18.72
C ILE A 206 2.86 -0.28 20.07
N SER A 207 4.13 -0.72 20.00
CA SER A 207 5.00 -0.93 21.17
C SER A 207 6.16 0.05 21.13
N TYR A 208 6.74 0.33 22.30
CA TYR A 208 7.81 1.32 22.45
C TYR A 208 9.07 0.69 23.06
N SER A 209 10.22 1.23 22.66
CA SER A 209 11.54 0.84 23.16
C SER A 209 12.22 2.02 23.83
N ASN A 210 13.19 1.74 24.69
CA ASN A 210 14.11 2.75 25.23
C ASN A 210 15.52 2.64 24.60
N ILE A 211 15.69 1.75 23.62
CA ILE A 211 16.98 1.40 22.99
C ILE A 211 16.92 1.78 21.51
N PRO A 212 17.56 2.88 21.08
CA PRO A 212 17.50 3.38 19.69
C PRO A 212 17.87 2.36 18.62
N GLN A 213 18.82 1.47 18.93
CA GLN A 213 19.32 0.48 17.99
C GLN A 213 18.18 -0.43 17.49
N HIS A 214 18.05 -0.53 16.17
CA HIS A 214 17.06 -1.37 15.47
C HIS A 214 15.60 -0.95 15.68
N ASN A 215 15.36 0.27 16.14
CA ASN A 215 14.03 0.78 16.46
C ASN A 215 13.79 2.10 15.75
N CYS A 216 12.53 2.38 15.42
CA CYS A 216 12.15 3.56 14.64
C CYS A 216 12.02 4.77 15.56
N TYR A 217 12.77 5.83 15.28
CA TYR A 217 12.48 7.12 15.89
C TYR A 217 11.26 7.71 15.18
N PHE A 218 10.14 7.83 15.88
CA PHE A 218 8.94 8.37 15.25
C PHE A 218 9.06 9.89 15.15
N TRP A 219 9.55 10.33 13.99
CA TRP A 219 9.66 11.73 13.62
C TRP A 219 9.06 11.96 12.25
N VAL A 220 8.61 13.19 12.03
CA VAL A 220 7.96 13.60 10.79
C VAL A 220 8.54 14.95 10.39
N PRO A 221 9.06 15.10 9.17
CA PRO A 221 9.54 16.39 8.70
C PRO A 221 8.37 17.33 8.36
N GLU A 222 8.67 18.62 8.32
CA GLU A 222 7.66 19.67 8.15
C GLU A 222 7.09 19.71 6.73
N ASN A 223 5.82 20.12 6.60
CA ASN A 223 5.11 20.36 5.33
C ASN A 223 4.91 19.11 4.45
N ASP A 224 4.81 19.30 3.13
CA ASP A 224 4.53 18.26 2.13
C ASP A 224 5.74 17.37 1.80
N SER A 225 6.87 17.56 2.50
CA SER A 225 8.03 16.66 2.49
C SER A 225 7.66 15.22 2.88
N GLN A 226 6.59 15.05 3.66
CA GLN A 226 6.04 13.73 4.00
C GLN A 226 5.60 12.94 2.76
N TYR A 227 5.04 13.60 1.73
CA TYR A 227 4.71 12.91 0.49
C TYR A 227 5.95 12.37 -0.19
N ARG A 228 7.04 13.16 -0.26
CA ARG A 228 8.32 12.72 -0.83
C ARG A 228 8.85 11.50 -0.10
N ILE A 229 8.88 11.55 1.22
CA ILE A 229 9.33 10.40 2.03
C ILE A 229 8.47 9.18 1.79
N LYS A 230 7.13 9.31 1.76
CA LYS A 230 6.24 8.17 1.44
C LYS A 230 6.47 7.61 0.05
N ILE A 231 6.72 8.46 -0.96
CA ILE A 231 7.06 8.00 -2.31
C ILE A 231 8.36 7.18 -2.29
N ASP A 232 9.41 7.72 -1.67
CA ASP A 232 10.72 7.08 -1.60
C ASP A 232 10.67 5.77 -0.79
N GLU A 233 9.87 5.72 0.27
CA GLU A 233 9.55 4.51 1.04
C GLU A 233 8.97 3.41 0.13
N TYR A 234 7.93 3.75 -0.63
CA TYR A 234 7.28 2.79 -1.52
C TYR A 234 8.22 2.30 -2.63
N ILE A 235 8.94 3.21 -3.29
CA ILE A 235 9.89 2.86 -4.37
C ILE A 235 10.97 1.92 -3.84
N SER A 236 11.58 2.25 -2.69
CA SER A 236 12.64 1.42 -2.10
C SER A 236 12.13 0.03 -1.70
N CYS A 237 10.91 -0.05 -1.15
CA CYS A 237 10.28 -1.33 -0.81
C CYS A 237 9.92 -2.14 -2.06
N ILE A 238 9.50 -1.49 -3.14
CA ILE A 238 9.24 -2.15 -4.42
C ILE A 238 10.54 -2.76 -4.97
N GLU A 239 11.65 -2.02 -4.93
CA GLU A 239 12.96 -2.53 -5.38
C GLU A 239 13.38 -3.79 -4.60
N ILE A 240 13.17 -3.82 -3.28
CA ILE A 240 13.42 -5.01 -2.45
C ILE A 240 12.59 -6.20 -2.96
N LEU A 241 11.29 -5.99 -3.23
CA LEU A 241 10.40 -7.06 -3.70
C LEU A 241 10.74 -7.53 -5.11
N CYS A 242 11.10 -6.63 -6.01
CA CYS A 242 11.48 -6.94 -7.39
C CYS A 242 12.82 -7.66 -7.48
N ALA A 243 13.76 -7.37 -6.58
CA ALA A 243 15.07 -8.04 -6.51
C ALA A 243 14.98 -9.46 -5.93
N ASP A 244 13.97 -9.74 -5.10
CA ASP A 244 13.79 -11.06 -4.52
C ASP A 244 13.30 -12.10 -5.55
N THR A 245 13.79 -13.33 -5.43
CA THR A 245 13.36 -14.47 -6.25
C THR A 245 12.70 -15.57 -5.42
N SER A 246 12.56 -15.40 -4.11
CA SER A 246 12.00 -16.42 -3.21
C SER A 246 10.47 -16.51 -3.27
N ILE A 247 9.79 -15.39 -3.51
CA ILE A 247 8.35 -15.35 -3.75
C ILE A 247 8.08 -15.34 -5.26
N ASN A 248 7.13 -16.16 -5.72
CA ASN A 248 6.76 -16.24 -7.14
C ASN A 248 6.19 -14.90 -7.65
N MET A 249 6.46 -14.54 -8.91
CA MET A 249 5.95 -13.32 -9.55
C MET A 249 4.42 -13.18 -9.42
N LYS A 250 3.67 -14.27 -9.58
CA LYS A 250 2.20 -14.28 -9.42
C LYS A 250 1.76 -13.91 -8.00
N ASN A 251 2.55 -14.27 -6.99
CA ASN A 251 2.25 -13.96 -5.59
C ASN A 251 2.69 -12.55 -5.17
N LYS A 252 3.45 -11.83 -6.00
CA LYS A 252 3.84 -10.43 -5.74
C LYS A 252 3.02 -9.41 -6.51
N ILE A 253 2.38 -9.81 -7.62
CA ILE A 253 1.85 -8.85 -8.59
C ILE A 253 0.83 -7.91 -7.98
N PHE A 254 -0.14 -8.40 -7.20
CA PHE A 254 -1.16 -7.54 -6.58
C PHE A 254 -0.57 -6.57 -5.54
N PRO A 255 0.27 -7.03 -4.58
CA PRO A 255 1.00 -6.12 -3.70
C PRO A 255 1.82 -5.06 -4.46
N LEU A 256 2.58 -5.44 -5.49
CA LEU A 256 3.38 -4.52 -6.30
C LEU A 256 2.53 -3.51 -7.08
N LEU A 257 1.47 -3.96 -7.74
CA LEU A 257 0.54 -3.10 -8.46
C LEU A 257 -0.10 -2.07 -7.50
N PHE A 258 -0.50 -2.51 -6.31
CA PHE A 258 -1.00 -1.60 -5.28
C PHE A 258 0.07 -0.58 -4.85
N MET A 259 1.29 -1.04 -4.54
CA MET A 259 2.37 -0.16 -4.06
C MET A 259 2.71 0.91 -5.11
N TYR A 260 2.83 0.53 -6.38
CA TYR A 260 3.04 1.47 -7.48
C TYR A 260 1.87 2.42 -7.66
N ARG A 261 0.62 1.92 -7.64
CA ARG A 261 -0.56 2.78 -7.71
C ARG A 261 -0.50 3.80 -6.57
N ASN A 262 -0.22 3.39 -5.34
CA ASN A 262 -0.16 4.30 -4.20
C ASN A 262 0.97 5.33 -4.35
N ALA A 263 2.17 4.91 -4.78
CA ALA A 263 3.26 5.81 -5.09
C ALA A 263 2.88 6.86 -6.16
N ILE A 264 2.21 6.46 -7.25
CA ILE A 264 1.72 7.38 -8.29
C ILE A 264 0.72 8.39 -7.71
N GLU A 265 -0.22 7.96 -6.85
CA GLU A 265 -1.14 8.89 -6.18
C GLU A 265 -0.39 9.92 -5.33
N LEU A 266 0.59 9.48 -4.53
CA LEU A 266 1.40 10.36 -3.69
C LEU A 266 2.24 11.32 -4.56
N SER A 267 2.84 10.84 -5.64
CA SER A 267 3.61 11.67 -6.58
C SER A 267 2.73 12.73 -7.24
N LEU A 268 1.48 12.41 -7.60
CA LEU A 268 0.55 13.40 -8.13
C LEU A 268 0.12 14.44 -7.08
N LYS A 269 -0.05 14.04 -5.81
CA LYS A 269 -0.34 14.97 -4.71
C LYS A 269 0.82 15.93 -4.47
N LEU A 270 2.04 15.42 -4.43
CA LEU A 270 3.25 16.24 -4.34
C LEU A 270 3.41 17.16 -5.55
N LEU A 271 3.19 16.66 -6.77
CA LEU A 271 3.27 17.47 -7.98
C LEU A 271 2.24 18.60 -7.97
N MET A 272 1.02 18.34 -7.49
CA MET A 272 0.00 19.37 -7.33
C MET A 272 0.43 20.44 -6.33
N PHE A 273 1.06 20.06 -5.21
CA PHE A 273 1.66 21.02 -4.30
C PHE A 273 2.72 21.87 -4.99
N GLN A 274 3.66 21.25 -5.71
CA GLN A 274 4.73 21.95 -6.43
C GLN A 274 4.18 22.90 -7.52
N CYS A 275 3.04 22.57 -8.12
CA CYS A 275 2.38 23.44 -9.09
C CYS A 275 1.92 24.80 -8.51
N ILE A 276 1.86 24.95 -7.18
CA ILE A 276 1.58 26.25 -6.55
C ILE A 276 2.65 27.28 -6.94
N HIS A 277 3.91 26.85 -7.03
CA HIS A 277 5.04 27.72 -7.42
C HIS A 277 4.93 28.26 -8.85
N ILE A 278 4.23 27.54 -9.73
CA ILE A 278 4.01 27.95 -11.12
C ILE A 278 2.58 28.45 -11.39
N GLY A 279 1.81 28.72 -10.33
CA GLY A 279 0.56 29.47 -10.40
C GLY A 279 -0.73 28.70 -10.07
N LEU A 280 -0.66 27.45 -9.61
CA LEU A 280 -1.84 26.76 -9.07
C LEU A 280 -2.33 27.47 -7.79
N PRO A 281 -3.61 27.85 -7.68
CA PRO A 281 -4.12 28.45 -6.46
C PRO A 281 -4.08 27.49 -5.27
N GLN A 282 -3.54 27.94 -4.13
CA GLN A 282 -3.52 27.19 -2.86
C GLN A 282 -4.91 26.61 -2.49
N LEU A 283 -5.97 27.40 -2.65
CA LEU A 283 -7.34 26.97 -2.35
C LEU A 283 -7.79 25.78 -3.22
N THR A 284 -7.29 25.67 -4.45
CA THR A 284 -7.57 24.53 -5.33
C THR A 284 -6.86 23.28 -4.80
N TYR A 285 -5.57 23.40 -4.45
CA TYR A 285 -4.79 22.32 -3.83
C TYR A 285 -5.47 21.80 -2.55
N ASP A 286 -5.81 22.69 -1.61
CA ASP A 286 -6.39 22.32 -0.33
C ASP A 286 -7.72 21.56 -0.45
N LYS A 287 -8.50 21.84 -1.49
CA LYS A 287 -9.76 21.12 -1.79
C LYS A 287 -9.55 19.75 -2.44
N LYS A 288 -8.39 19.52 -3.06
CA LYS A 288 -8.14 18.37 -3.93
C LYS A 288 -7.11 17.39 -3.39
N LYS A 289 -6.25 17.80 -2.45
CA LYS A 289 -5.16 16.98 -1.89
C LYS A 289 -5.59 15.67 -1.24
N TYR A 290 -6.84 15.56 -0.82
CA TYR A 290 -7.41 14.32 -0.26
C TYR A 290 -8.10 13.43 -1.31
N GLY A 291 -8.10 13.82 -2.58
CA GLY A 291 -8.67 13.02 -3.67
C GLY A 291 -7.86 11.76 -3.96
N HIS A 292 -8.54 10.78 -4.53
CA HIS A 292 -7.97 9.49 -4.94
C HIS A 292 -8.12 9.24 -6.44
N ASP A 293 -8.95 10.00 -7.15
CA ASP A 293 -9.04 9.89 -8.62
C ASP A 293 -7.77 10.49 -9.26
N LEU A 294 -6.92 9.60 -9.79
CA LEU A 294 -5.63 9.95 -10.41
C LEU A 294 -5.78 11.04 -11.48
N THR A 295 -6.92 11.08 -12.19
CA THR A 295 -7.16 12.02 -13.29
C THR A 295 -7.89 13.27 -12.81
N LYS A 296 -9.18 13.14 -12.46
CA LYS A 296 -10.09 14.27 -12.24
C LYS A 296 -9.71 15.10 -11.02
N GLU A 297 -9.14 14.48 -10.00
CA GLU A 297 -8.84 15.14 -8.73
C GLU A 297 -7.38 15.55 -8.61
N LEU A 298 -6.47 14.83 -9.27
CA LEU A 298 -5.03 15.04 -9.12
C LEU A 298 -4.38 15.52 -10.43
N TRP A 299 -4.20 14.66 -11.44
CA TRP A 299 -3.46 15.00 -12.65
C TRP A 299 -4.06 16.18 -13.43
N HIS A 300 -5.38 16.20 -13.69
CA HIS A 300 -6.03 17.28 -14.44
C HIS A 300 -6.02 18.63 -13.71
N VAL A 301 -5.72 18.64 -12.41
CA VAL A 301 -5.52 19.89 -11.66
C VAL A 301 -4.14 20.48 -11.98
N SER A 302 -3.09 19.65 -12.01
CA SER A 302 -1.71 20.07 -12.28
C SER A 302 -1.41 20.27 -13.77
N ARG A 303 -1.98 19.42 -14.63
CA ARG A 303 -1.69 19.33 -16.06
C ARG A 303 -1.69 20.68 -16.82
N PRO A 304 -2.68 21.59 -16.65
CA PRO A 304 -2.69 22.85 -17.38
C PRO A 304 -1.50 23.77 -17.04
N TYR A 305 -1.02 23.72 -15.78
CA TYR A 305 0.10 24.54 -15.32
C TYR A 305 1.43 24.02 -15.87
N LEU A 306 1.59 22.69 -15.86
CA LEU A 306 2.75 22.02 -16.47
C LEU A 306 2.81 22.25 -17.98
N ASP A 307 1.67 22.14 -18.67
CA ASP A 307 1.59 22.39 -20.12
C ASP A 307 1.96 23.84 -20.47
N GLN A 308 1.52 24.79 -19.65
CA GLN A 308 1.89 26.19 -19.80
C GLN A 308 3.40 26.41 -19.54
N ASP A 309 3.98 25.77 -18.53
CA ASP A 309 5.42 25.85 -18.25
C ASP A 309 6.27 25.28 -19.41
N LEU A 310 5.92 24.09 -19.90
CA LEU A 310 6.56 23.50 -21.09
C LEU A 310 6.48 24.43 -22.31
N THR A 311 5.32 25.06 -22.52
CA THR A 311 5.11 26.00 -23.63
C THR A 311 6.03 27.22 -23.50
N LYS A 312 6.13 27.80 -22.30
CA LYS A 312 7.03 28.94 -22.02
C LYS A 312 8.50 28.57 -22.26
N LYS A 313 8.88 27.34 -21.90
CA LYS A 313 10.24 26.79 -22.08
C LYS A 313 10.52 26.26 -23.50
N ASN A 314 9.54 26.32 -24.41
CA ASN A 314 9.60 25.72 -25.76
C ASN A 314 10.09 24.25 -25.73
N ALA A 315 9.64 23.50 -24.73
CA ALA A 315 10.03 22.12 -24.50
C ALA A 315 9.19 21.14 -25.34
N ASP A 316 9.79 19.98 -25.68
CA ASP A 316 9.08 18.89 -26.32
C ASP A 316 8.02 18.29 -25.37
N LYS A 317 6.78 18.17 -25.84
CA LYS A 317 5.63 17.65 -25.10
C LYS A 317 5.37 16.17 -25.36
N THR A 318 6.21 15.52 -26.15
CA THR A 318 6.05 14.12 -26.55
C THR A 318 5.90 13.22 -25.32
N VAL A 319 6.88 13.19 -24.40
CA VAL A 319 6.81 12.40 -23.16
C VAL A 319 5.64 12.81 -22.25
N PHE A 320 5.34 14.11 -22.16
CA PHE A 320 4.22 14.63 -21.38
C PHE A 320 2.87 14.05 -21.82
N ASN A 321 2.62 14.01 -23.13
CA ASN A 321 1.39 13.43 -23.67
C ASN A 321 1.30 11.92 -23.45
N TYR A 322 2.41 11.19 -23.50
CA TYR A 322 2.38 9.76 -23.20
C TYR A 322 2.10 9.48 -21.73
N VAL A 323 2.67 10.25 -20.81
CA VAL A 323 2.36 10.09 -19.39
C VAL A 323 0.90 10.45 -19.10
N ASP A 324 0.36 11.48 -19.77
CA ASP A 324 -1.08 11.81 -19.72
C ASP A 324 -1.94 10.61 -20.12
N GLU A 325 -1.64 9.96 -21.25
CA GLU A 325 -2.34 8.74 -21.70
C GLU A 325 -2.22 7.59 -20.69
N ARG A 326 -1.02 7.34 -20.16
CA ARG A 326 -0.76 6.25 -19.21
C ARG A 326 -1.46 6.47 -17.86
N ILE A 327 -1.51 7.69 -17.34
CA ILE A 327 -2.27 8.03 -16.13
C ILE A 327 -3.77 7.78 -16.36
N ASN A 328 -4.29 8.12 -17.54
CA ASN A 328 -5.68 7.84 -17.91
C ASN A 328 -5.95 6.33 -18.01
N GLU A 329 -5.06 5.56 -18.64
CA GLU A 329 -5.14 4.08 -18.71
C GLU A 329 -5.17 3.48 -17.30
N LEU A 330 -4.24 3.88 -16.41
CA LEU A 330 -4.20 3.39 -15.04
C LEU A 330 -5.45 3.77 -14.24
N ARG A 331 -6.01 4.97 -14.47
CA ARG A 331 -7.27 5.38 -13.85
C ARG A 331 -8.46 4.55 -14.32
N ASP A 332 -8.48 4.14 -15.58
CA ASP A 332 -9.54 3.28 -16.11
C ASP A 332 -9.45 1.85 -15.57
N ILE A 333 -8.24 1.41 -15.24
CA ILE A 333 -8.00 0.17 -14.50
C ILE A 333 -8.43 0.34 -13.04
N ASP A 334 -7.79 1.22 -12.27
CA ASP A 334 -8.04 1.43 -10.83
C ASP A 334 -8.27 2.89 -10.48
N LYS A 335 -9.52 3.32 -10.62
CA LYS A 335 -9.92 4.71 -10.37
C LYS A 335 -9.77 5.15 -8.91
N GLN A 336 -10.00 4.26 -7.95
CA GLN A 336 -10.13 4.62 -6.52
C GLN A 336 -8.96 4.10 -5.65
N GLY A 337 -8.05 3.30 -6.21
CA GLY A 337 -6.93 2.73 -5.44
C GLY A 337 -7.29 1.47 -4.65
N ASP A 338 -8.40 0.81 -5.00
CA ASP A 338 -8.93 -0.35 -4.30
C ASP A 338 -8.69 -1.65 -5.07
N LEU A 339 -8.56 -1.58 -6.39
CA LEU A 339 -8.64 -2.74 -7.26
C LEU A 339 -7.56 -3.78 -6.96
N PHE A 340 -6.35 -3.33 -6.67
CA PHE A 340 -5.23 -4.24 -6.42
C PHE A 340 -5.16 -4.73 -4.97
N ARG A 341 -6.00 -4.17 -4.08
CA ARG A 341 -6.06 -4.55 -2.67
C ARG A 341 -6.99 -5.72 -2.39
N TYR A 342 -7.97 -5.94 -3.26
CA TYR A 342 -9.05 -6.89 -3.05
C TYR A 342 -9.36 -7.67 -4.33
N PRO A 343 -9.70 -8.97 -4.25
CA PRO A 343 -10.13 -9.73 -5.43
C PRO A 343 -11.38 -9.15 -6.10
N THR A 344 -12.26 -8.55 -5.29
CA THR A 344 -13.56 -8.04 -5.73
C THR A 344 -13.86 -6.65 -5.17
N ASN A 345 -14.75 -5.93 -5.85
CA ASN A 345 -15.41 -4.77 -5.26
C ASN A 345 -16.45 -5.20 -4.18
N TYR A 346 -17.10 -4.24 -3.52
CA TYR A 346 -18.14 -4.53 -2.52
C TYR A 346 -19.32 -5.37 -3.06
N GLY A 347 -19.60 -5.29 -4.36
CA GLY A 347 -20.60 -6.10 -5.05
C GLY A 347 -20.13 -7.52 -5.42
N LEU A 348 -18.94 -7.93 -4.95
CA LEU A 348 -18.31 -9.22 -5.24
C LEU A 348 -18.00 -9.45 -6.74
N GLU A 349 -17.83 -8.36 -7.47
CA GLU A 349 -17.43 -8.42 -8.88
C GLU A 349 -15.90 -8.41 -9.00
N TYR A 350 -15.37 -9.39 -9.72
CA TYR A 350 -13.95 -9.52 -10.04
C TYR A 350 -13.60 -8.61 -11.23
N LYS A 351 -13.07 -7.42 -10.92
CA LYS A 351 -12.79 -6.39 -11.92
C LYS A 351 -11.44 -6.57 -12.64
N PHE A 352 -10.48 -7.21 -11.98
CA PHE A 352 -9.16 -7.52 -12.53
C PHE A 352 -8.96 -9.04 -12.56
N ASP A 353 -9.53 -9.67 -13.59
CA ASP A 353 -9.62 -11.12 -13.72
C ASP A 353 -9.33 -11.56 -15.15
N ASN A 354 -8.76 -12.77 -15.28
CA ASN A 354 -8.26 -13.37 -16.52
C ASN A 354 -7.43 -12.38 -17.36
N LYS A 355 -6.53 -11.64 -16.71
CA LYS A 355 -5.61 -10.70 -17.39
C LYS A 355 -4.26 -11.37 -17.61
N ILE A 356 -3.77 -11.26 -18.84
CA ILE A 356 -2.41 -11.65 -19.20
C ILE A 356 -1.55 -10.40 -19.08
N LEU A 357 -0.50 -10.49 -18.28
CA LEU A 357 0.46 -9.41 -18.04
C LEU A 357 1.86 -9.92 -18.34
N ASP A 358 2.69 -9.08 -18.94
CA ASP A 358 4.13 -9.24 -18.85
C ASP A 358 4.57 -8.58 -17.54
N TYR A 359 4.97 -9.41 -16.57
CA TYR A 359 5.35 -8.97 -15.22
C TYR A 359 6.42 -7.87 -15.28
N LYS A 360 7.44 -8.02 -16.13
CA LYS A 360 8.54 -7.07 -16.19
C LYS A 360 8.09 -5.76 -16.85
N HIS A 361 7.38 -5.85 -17.96
CA HIS A 361 6.83 -4.68 -18.66
C HIS A 361 5.93 -3.85 -17.75
N VAL A 362 5.01 -4.48 -17.01
CA VAL A 362 4.09 -3.77 -16.11
C VAL A 362 4.84 -3.03 -15.01
N ILE A 363 5.87 -3.64 -14.42
CA ILE A 363 6.70 -3.02 -13.39
C ILE A 363 7.46 -1.82 -13.98
N ASP A 364 8.11 -1.99 -15.13
CA ASP A 364 8.81 -0.91 -15.83
C ASP A 364 7.84 0.23 -16.20
N TYR A 365 6.67 -0.10 -16.75
CA TYR A 365 5.63 0.85 -17.14
C TYR A 365 5.18 1.74 -15.98
N LEU A 366 4.94 1.17 -14.80
CA LEU A 366 4.53 1.91 -13.61
C LEU A 366 5.69 2.72 -13.03
N ASN A 367 6.90 2.17 -13.05
CA ASN A 367 8.11 2.85 -12.59
C ASN A 367 8.42 4.10 -13.43
N GLU A 368 8.26 4.00 -14.76
CA GLU A 368 8.42 5.12 -15.70
C GLU A 368 7.45 6.28 -15.37
N ILE A 369 6.21 5.99 -14.95
CA ILE A 369 5.24 7.02 -14.52
C ILE A 369 5.72 7.70 -13.22
N VAL A 370 6.10 6.91 -12.21
CA VAL A 370 6.57 7.45 -10.93
C VAL A 370 7.80 8.33 -11.13
N ASN A 371 8.80 7.84 -11.86
CA ASN A 371 10.03 8.58 -12.16
C ASN A 371 9.75 9.90 -12.88
N TYR A 372 8.83 9.88 -13.85
CA TYR A 372 8.46 11.11 -14.54
C TYR A 372 7.82 12.13 -13.61
N LEU A 373 6.91 11.70 -12.73
CA LEU A 373 6.22 12.59 -11.79
C LEU A 373 7.19 13.14 -10.73
N THR A 374 8.09 12.32 -10.18
CA THR A 374 9.08 12.77 -9.20
C THR A 374 10.11 13.71 -9.82
N ASN A 375 10.54 13.46 -11.06
CA ASN A 375 11.38 14.40 -11.83
C ASN A 375 10.74 15.78 -11.97
N TRP A 376 9.43 15.84 -12.22
CA TRP A 376 8.73 17.13 -12.25
C TRP A 376 8.78 17.84 -10.91
N CYS A 377 8.54 17.12 -9.81
CA CYS A 377 8.62 17.69 -8.48
C CYS A 377 10.01 18.26 -8.19
N ASP A 378 11.07 17.50 -8.47
CA ASP A 378 12.47 17.92 -8.27
C ASP A 378 12.78 19.20 -9.04
N ASN A 379 12.44 19.24 -10.33
CA ASN A 379 12.72 20.40 -11.19
C ASN A 379 11.95 21.67 -10.76
N LEU A 380 10.67 21.53 -10.37
CA LEU A 380 9.88 22.69 -9.93
C LEU A 380 10.35 23.25 -8.59
N GLU A 381 10.81 22.37 -7.70
CA GLU A 381 11.39 22.76 -6.43
C GLU A 381 12.72 23.51 -6.62
N GLU A 382 13.61 22.98 -7.47
CA GLU A 382 14.87 23.65 -7.83
C GLU A 382 14.62 25.03 -8.49
N ASP A 383 13.75 25.10 -9.50
CA ASP A 383 13.40 26.35 -10.19
C ASP A 383 12.89 27.42 -9.20
N TYR A 384 12.09 27.01 -8.19
CA TYR A 384 11.60 27.91 -7.15
C TYR A 384 12.74 28.45 -6.28
N TYR A 385 13.63 27.58 -5.78
CA TYR A 385 14.76 28.00 -4.95
C TYR A 385 15.74 28.93 -5.67
N TYR A 386 15.96 28.74 -6.97
CA TYR A 386 16.81 29.64 -7.76
C TYR A 386 16.14 30.96 -8.14
N SER A 387 14.83 31.10 -7.93
CA SER A 387 14.07 32.33 -8.22
C SER A 387 13.93 33.29 -7.03
N LEU A 388 14.30 32.84 -5.83
CA LEU A 388 14.38 33.63 -4.58
C LEU A 388 15.77 34.28 -4.44
#